data_AF-A0A9K3Q688-F1
#
_entry.id   AF-A0A9K3Q688-F1
#
_cell.length_a   1.000
_cell.length_b   1.000
_cell.length_c   1.000
_cell.angle_alpha   90.00
_cell.angle_beta   90.00
_cell.angle_gamma   90.00
#
_symmetry.space_group_name_H-M   'P 1'
#
loop_
_entity.id
_entity.type
_entity.pdbx_description
1 polymer ?
#
loop_
_entity_poly.entity_id
_entity_poly.type
_entity_poly.pdbx_seq_one_letter_code
_entity_poly.pdbx_strand_id
1 'polypeptide(L)'
;MRRLIRRKGGAGGYLRIQNRSNKRVEFKVVEKDNVDDMGMDQIQGVMEPGSHLPAEGTQPFEDEDGNADPDMVYCYIEGNVRNRLQKNGFMLLNAIVEGASPSCLKLIVNHNSWRMEDTSPDQNSPVILVADVSEEDGMWKIELRIYNHYNTKRWMAQLESSIKDLPLTQVGIPGTHDSGTYCFDREKGASPDSDLTTMIQSKLPGRLLGAVSNVILDQVFGRLCQCQDKSIKQQLEMGIRYLDLRVAFHAESGQYYTCHGVYCADMVDVMKQITDFLNANPKELVILDFNHMYQMDGHHKKFLKMVFDALGDKAANQNIKGGLSVDSKVQRFWNHGFQAIVFYQFYDQVKDDFGGKVWPMWRIVSPWPESASTDDLYTKLGGNVQNRLSQHMDKLFVVQGILTPDVELIKRGLSDGDGLSIKGYARRANPRVIDWCEDDWMKLGKRCLNIVIVDFYDGCSMVPALLNYNRKD
;
A
#
# COMPACT_ATOMS: atom_id res chain seq x y z
N MET A 1 9.03 39.14 -25.22
CA MET A 1 7.83 38.49 -24.65
C MET A 1 7.29 37.47 -25.64
N ARG A 2 7.74 36.22 -25.57
CA ARG A 2 7.06 35.12 -26.27
C ARG A 2 5.96 34.62 -25.32
N ARG A 3 4.71 34.83 -25.73
CA ARG A 3 3.52 34.31 -25.04
C ARG A 3 3.64 32.79 -24.94
N LEU A 4 3.71 32.26 -23.72
CA LEU A 4 3.40 30.84 -23.47
C LEU A 4 1.96 30.63 -23.95
N ILE A 5 1.83 29.83 -25.01
CA ILE A 5 0.54 29.36 -25.49
C ILE A 5 0.06 28.37 -24.44
N ARG A 6 -0.85 28.78 -23.53
CA ARG A 6 -1.73 27.84 -22.84
C ARG A 6 -2.52 27.11 -23.92
N ARG A 7 -2.02 25.95 -24.36
CA ARG A 7 -2.75 25.07 -25.27
C ARG A 7 -3.95 24.51 -24.50
N LYS A 8 -5.12 25.09 -24.74
CA LYS A 8 -6.38 24.34 -24.63
C LYS A 8 -6.34 23.25 -25.70
N GLY A 9 -5.89 22.04 -25.36
CA GLY A 9 -5.89 20.91 -26.28
C GLY A 9 -4.98 19.74 -25.89
N GLY A 10 -5.50 18.85 -25.03
CA GLY A 10 -4.97 17.51 -24.77
C GLY A 10 -4.01 17.38 -23.58
N ALA A 11 -4.42 16.62 -22.57
CA ALA A 11 -3.58 16.18 -21.45
C ALA A 11 -2.35 15.44 -21.97
N GLY A 12 -1.13 15.95 -21.80
CA GLY A 12 0.12 15.24 -22.11
C GLY A 12 0.56 14.33 -20.96
N GLY A 13 1.74 13.74 -21.06
CA GLY A 13 2.30 12.96 -19.96
C GLY A 13 3.82 12.92 -19.93
N TYR A 14 4.37 12.53 -18.78
CA TYR A 14 5.79 12.37 -18.53
C TYR A 14 6.08 10.92 -18.21
N LEU A 15 7.17 10.40 -18.78
CA LEU A 15 7.66 9.06 -18.51
C LEU A 15 9.10 9.14 -17.99
N ARG A 16 9.34 8.45 -16.88
CA ARG A 16 10.69 8.25 -16.34
C ARG A 16 10.90 6.78 -16.05
N ILE A 17 12.11 6.29 -16.33
CA ILE A 17 12.50 4.90 -16.10
C ILE A 17 13.67 4.90 -15.13
N GLN A 18 13.59 4.13 -14.06
CA GLN A 18 14.56 4.13 -12.97
C GLN A 18 15.03 2.71 -12.65
N ASN A 19 16.34 2.50 -12.66
CA ASN A 19 16.93 1.25 -12.22
C ASN A 19 17.24 1.32 -10.72
N ARG A 20 16.25 0.95 -9.89
CA ARG A 20 16.39 0.84 -8.43
C ARG A 20 17.05 -0.47 -7.99
N SER A 21 17.28 -1.40 -8.92
CA SER A 21 17.95 -2.68 -8.68
C SER A 21 19.45 -2.51 -8.47
N ASN A 22 20.12 -3.56 -7.99
CA ASN A 22 21.59 -3.63 -7.96
C ASN A 22 22.17 -4.37 -9.18
N LYS A 23 21.39 -4.46 -10.26
CA LYS A 23 21.77 -5.16 -11.49
C LYS A 23 21.93 -4.14 -12.61
N ARG A 24 22.87 -4.44 -13.51
CA ARG A 24 22.90 -3.81 -14.82
C ARG A 24 21.75 -4.40 -15.65
N VAL A 25 20.91 -3.54 -16.21
CA VAL A 25 19.68 -3.94 -16.89
C VAL A 25 19.62 -3.32 -18.27
N GLU A 26 19.35 -4.13 -19.28
CA GLU A 26 18.94 -3.63 -20.59
C GLU A 26 17.40 -3.46 -20.59
N PHE A 27 16.95 -2.22 -20.76
CA PHE A 27 15.53 -1.87 -20.85
C PHE A 27 15.13 -1.68 -22.31
N LYS A 28 14.02 -2.29 -22.73
CA LYS A 28 13.52 -2.24 -24.11
C LYS A 28 12.01 -2.08 -24.16
N VAL A 29 11.54 -1.26 -25.09
CA VAL A 29 10.16 -1.33 -25.58
C VAL A 29 10.14 -2.34 -26.72
N VAL A 30 9.45 -3.46 -26.54
CA VAL A 30 9.48 -4.58 -27.51
C VAL A 30 8.25 -4.64 -28.40
N GLU A 31 7.13 -4.10 -27.94
CA GLU A 31 5.90 -3.98 -28.72
C GLU A 31 5.13 -2.76 -28.23
N LYS A 32 4.40 -2.11 -29.14
CA LYS A 32 3.47 -1.05 -28.78
C LYS A 32 2.33 -0.99 -29.78
N ASP A 33 1.18 -0.56 -29.30
CA ASP A 33 0.03 -0.27 -30.15
C ASP A 33 -0.60 1.06 -29.74
N ASN A 34 -0.99 1.85 -30.73
CA ASN A 34 -1.58 3.17 -30.53
C ASN A 34 -0.71 4.11 -29.68
N VAL A 35 0.62 3.97 -29.79
CA VAL A 35 1.63 4.82 -29.14
C VAL A 35 2.42 5.62 -30.18
N ASP A 36 2.60 6.94 -29.98
CA ASP A 36 3.46 7.76 -30.87
C ASP A 36 4.93 7.28 -30.83
N ASP A 37 5.69 7.56 -31.89
CA ASP A 37 7.11 7.18 -32.04
C ASP A 37 8.07 8.26 -31.50
N MET A 38 7.61 9.49 -31.28
CA MET A 38 8.46 10.60 -30.84
C MET A 38 9.08 10.35 -29.45
N GLY A 39 10.41 10.30 -29.36
CA GLY A 39 11.16 10.06 -28.12
C GLY A 39 11.26 8.58 -27.72
N MET A 40 10.67 7.66 -28.49
CA MET A 40 10.67 6.22 -28.18
C MET A 40 12.05 5.59 -28.26
N ASP A 41 12.94 6.14 -29.10
CA ASP A 41 14.33 5.76 -29.21
C ASP A 41 15.14 6.08 -27.94
N GLN A 42 14.69 7.05 -27.14
CA GLN A 42 15.33 7.49 -25.89
C GLN A 42 14.89 6.69 -24.66
N ILE A 43 13.81 5.91 -24.75
CA ILE A 43 13.23 5.14 -23.62
C ILE A 43 13.64 3.66 -23.66
N GLN A 44 14.81 3.39 -24.21
CA GLN A 44 15.44 2.08 -24.26
C GLN A 44 16.94 2.26 -24.14
N GLY A 45 17.62 1.24 -23.60
CA GLY A 45 19.07 1.29 -23.43
C GLY A 45 19.53 0.46 -22.25
N VAL A 46 20.82 0.57 -21.95
CA VAL A 46 21.41 -0.11 -20.81
C VAL A 46 21.53 0.83 -19.62
N MET A 47 21.04 0.37 -18.48
CA MET A 47 20.98 1.08 -17.23
C MET A 47 21.92 0.43 -16.22
N GLU A 48 22.82 1.22 -15.65
CA GLU A 48 23.62 0.80 -14.50
C GLU A 48 22.78 0.88 -13.21
N PRO A 49 23.15 0.19 -12.13
CA PRO A 49 22.47 0.33 -10.83
C PRO A 49 22.34 1.79 -10.40
N GLY A 50 21.13 2.22 -10.04
CA GLY A 50 20.84 3.58 -9.61
C GLY A 50 20.69 4.62 -10.74
N SER A 51 20.86 4.23 -12.01
CA SER A 51 20.68 5.15 -13.14
C SER A 51 19.20 5.30 -13.55
N HIS A 52 18.91 6.29 -14.38
CA HIS A 52 17.60 6.51 -15.00
C HIS A 52 17.73 6.67 -16.52
N LEU A 53 16.62 6.53 -17.25
CA LEU A 53 16.49 6.87 -18.67
C LEU A 53 15.39 7.92 -18.87
N PRO A 54 15.55 8.82 -19.86
CA PRO A 54 16.76 9.01 -20.70
C PRO A 54 17.89 9.71 -19.94
N ALA A 55 19.14 9.52 -20.37
CA ALA A 55 20.28 10.28 -19.86
C ALA A 55 20.50 11.63 -20.58
N GLU A 56 19.96 11.79 -21.80
CA GLU A 56 20.04 13.00 -22.64
C GLU A 56 18.68 13.27 -23.34
N GLY A 57 18.35 14.53 -23.67
CA GLY A 57 17.14 14.89 -24.44
C GLY A 57 15.87 15.15 -23.62
N THR A 58 16.02 15.41 -22.33
CA THR A 58 14.95 15.42 -21.33
C THR A 58 14.45 16.81 -20.96
N GLN A 59 13.28 16.88 -20.32
CA GLN A 59 12.78 18.11 -19.70
C GLN A 59 12.69 17.92 -18.18
N PRO A 60 13.14 18.90 -17.38
CA PRO A 60 12.85 18.88 -15.95
C PRO A 60 11.34 18.95 -15.76
N PHE A 61 10.83 18.21 -14.79
CA PHE A 61 9.45 18.35 -14.38
C PHE A 61 9.28 19.68 -13.64
N GLU A 62 8.30 20.47 -14.08
CA GLU A 62 7.94 21.74 -13.44
C GLU A 62 6.78 21.48 -12.46
N ASP A 63 6.89 22.01 -11.23
CA ASP A 63 5.80 22.01 -10.27
C ASP A 63 4.66 22.97 -10.68
N GLU A 64 3.58 23.03 -9.89
CA GLU A 64 2.42 23.91 -10.15
C GLU A 64 2.81 25.41 -10.26
N ASP A 65 3.93 25.79 -9.64
CA ASP A 65 4.48 27.15 -9.63
C ASP A 65 5.47 27.41 -10.79
N GLY A 66 5.75 26.39 -11.62
CA GLY A 66 6.67 26.47 -12.75
C GLY A 66 8.15 26.36 -12.36
N ASN A 67 8.46 25.88 -11.15
CA ASN A 67 9.83 25.61 -10.75
C ASN A 67 10.26 24.24 -11.26
N ALA A 68 11.33 24.22 -12.05
CA ALA A 68 11.96 22.99 -12.51
C ALA A 68 12.76 22.32 -11.39
N ASP A 69 12.50 21.03 -11.13
CA ASP A 69 13.40 20.20 -10.33
C ASP A 69 14.42 19.52 -11.25
N PRO A 70 15.72 19.89 -11.18
CA PRO A 70 16.76 19.36 -12.06
C PRO A 70 17.09 17.89 -11.81
N ASP A 71 16.68 17.32 -10.67
CA ASP A 71 16.87 15.89 -10.35
C ASP A 71 15.67 15.03 -10.80
N MET A 72 14.58 15.69 -11.23
CA MET A 72 13.34 15.08 -11.68
C MET A 72 13.21 15.24 -13.19
N VAL A 73 13.97 14.43 -13.90
CA VAL A 73 14.17 14.51 -15.35
C VAL A 73 13.31 13.46 -16.07
N TYR A 74 12.46 13.89 -17.00
CA TYR A 74 11.50 13.01 -17.70
C TYR A 74 11.64 13.12 -19.21
N CYS A 75 11.25 12.04 -19.90
CA CYS A 75 10.88 12.10 -21.29
C CYS A 75 9.46 12.68 -21.38
N TYR A 76 9.32 13.85 -22.01
CA TYR A 76 8.01 14.46 -22.27
C TYR A 76 7.31 13.75 -23.42
N ILE A 77 6.05 13.36 -23.21
CA ILE A 77 5.18 12.75 -24.21
C ILE A 77 4.11 13.81 -24.59
N GLU A 78 4.39 14.61 -25.64
CA GLU A 78 3.54 15.73 -26.06
C GLU A 78 2.19 15.29 -26.62
N GLY A 79 1.09 16.04 -26.42
CA GLY A 79 -0.17 15.83 -27.13
C GLY A 79 -1.26 15.19 -26.26
N ASN A 80 -2.52 15.21 -26.71
CA ASN A 80 -3.60 14.57 -25.97
C ASN A 80 -3.25 13.09 -25.77
N VAL A 81 -3.13 12.59 -24.54
CA VAL A 81 -2.88 11.18 -24.24
C VAL A 81 -3.94 10.32 -24.93
N ARG A 82 -5.18 10.84 -25.12
CA ARG A 82 -6.22 10.21 -25.98
C ARG A 82 -5.82 9.95 -27.44
N ASN A 83 -4.77 10.61 -27.95
CA ASN A 83 -4.28 10.57 -29.32
C ASN A 83 -2.84 10.01 -29.47
N ARG A 84 -2.06 9.88 -28.38
CA ARG A 84 -0.68 9.33 -28.40
C ARG A 84 -0.45 8.08 -27.54
N LEU A 85 -1.33 7.76 -26.60
CA LEU A 85 -1.59 6.42 -26.07
C LEU A 85 -3.10 6.25 -26.25
N GLN A 86 -3.50 6.06 -27.51
CA GLN A 86 -4.91 6.17 -27.88
C GLN A 86 -5.73 5.18 -27.05
N LYS A 87 -7.01 5.47 -26.86
CA LYS A 87 -7.91 4.58 -26.13
C LYS A 87 -7.69 3.12 -26.56
N ASN A 88 -7.35 2.25 -25.60
CA ASN A 88 -7.00 0.83 -25.78
C ASN A 88 -5.57 0.55 -26.28
N GLY A 89 -4.65 1.51 -26.20
CA GLY A 89 -3.23 1.35 -26.54
C GLY A 89 -2.41 0.69 -25.43
N PHE A 90 -1.22 0.23 -25.78
CA PHE A 90 -0.30 -0.40 -24.82
C PHE A 90 1.16 -0.26 -25.21
N MET A 91 2.05 -0.40 -24.22
CA MET A 91 3.47 -0.66 -24.39
C MET A 91 3.83 -1.97 -23.68
N LEU A 92 4.57 -2.84 -24.37
CA LEU A 92 5.21 -4.02 -23.81
C LEU A 92 6.68 -3.71 -23.55
N LEU A 93 7.08 -3.83 -22.30
CA LEU A 93 8.35 -3.36 -21.77
C LEU A 93 9.11 -4.53 -21.19
N ASN A 94 10.39 -4.65 -21.53
CA ASN A 94 11.26 -5.70 -21.00
C ASN A 94 12.40 -5.08 -20.19
N ALA A 95 12.64 -5.63 -19.00
CA ALA A 95 13.86 -5.44 -18.23
C ALA A 95 14.67 -6.75 -18.27
N ILE A 96 15.86 -6.68 -18.87
CA ILE A 96 16.69 -7.85 -19.18
C ILE A 96 18.00 -7.76 -18.39
N VAL A 97 18.28 -8.78 -17.59
CA VAL A 97 19.60 -9.01 -17.00
C VAL A 97 20.31 -10.08 -17.82
N GLU A 98 21.58 -9.84 -18.15
CA GLU A 98 22.37 -10.77 -18.97
C GLU A 98 22.35 -12.18 -18.39
N GLY A 99 21.98 -13.15 -19.25
CA GLY A 99 21.91 -14.57 -18.87
C GLY A 99 20.66 -14.98 -18.07
N ALA A 100 19.65 -14.12 -17.91
CA ALA A 100 18.41 -14.42 -17.18
C ALA A 100 17.16 -14.26 -18.06
N SER A 101 16.06 -14.90 -17.63
CA SER A 101 14.71 -14.63 -18.17
C SER A 101 14.36 -13.14 -17.97
N PRO A 102 13.72 -12.49 -18.94
CA PRO A 102 13.31 -11.09 -18.82
C PRO A 102 12.16 -10.91 -17.82
N SER A 103 12.09 -9.74 -17.17
CA SER A 103 10.85 -9.26 -16.57
C SER A 103 10.09 -8.44 -17.60
N CYS A 104 8.84 -8.79 -17.86
CA CYS A 104 8.03 -8.19 -18.91
C CYS A 104 6.77 -7.54 -18.32
N LEU A 105 6.53 -6.27 -18.66
CA LEU A 105 5.36 -5.51 -18.22
C LEU A 105 4.61 -4.99 -19.42
N LYS A 106 3.31 -5.28 -19.49
CA LYS A 106 2.39 -4.62 -20.42
C LYS A 106 1.68 -3.48 -19.71
N LEU A 107 2.00 -2.25 -20.09
CA LEU A 107 1.34 -1.04 -19.60
C LEU A 107 0.23 -0.65 -20.58
N ILE A 108 -1.01 -0.65 -20.10
CA ILE A 108 -2.23 -0.49 -20.91
C ILE A 108 -2.96 0.79 -20.53
N VAL A 109 -3.43 1.53 -21.53
CA VAL A 109 -4.23 2.75 -21.36
C VAL A 109 -5.66 2.54 -21.85
N ASN A 110 -6.61 2.55 -20.92
CA ASN A 110 -8.04 2.42 -21.20
C ASN A 110 -8.76 3.70 -20.78
N HIS A 111 -9.08 4.56 -21.75
CA HIS A 111 -9.80 5.83 -21.55
C HIS A 111 -9.13 6.82 -20.57
N ASN A 112 -9.34 6.61 -19.27
CA ASN A 112 -8.87 7.41 -18.14
C ASN A 112 -8.27 6.50 -17.03
N SER A 113 -7.93 5.26 -17.37
CA SER A 113 -7.41 4.30 -16.41
C SER A 113 -6.19 3.58 -16.98
N TRP A 114 -5.20 3.42 -16.13
CA TRP A 114 -3.99 2.67 -16.42
C TRP A 114 -4.11 1.29 -15.79
N ARG A 115 -3.68 0.28 -16.53
CA ARG A 115 -3.58 -1.08 -16.04
C ARG A 115 -2.21 -1.64 -16.39
N MET A 116 -1.69 -2.44 -15.48
CA MET A 116 -0.49 -3.21 -15.65
C MET A 116 -0.84 -4.69 -15.77
N GLU A 117 -0.08 -5.39 -16.59
CA GLU A 117 -0.13 -6.84 -16.69
C GLU A 117 1.30 -7.38 -16.72
N ASP A 118 1.63 -8.22 -15.76
CA ASP A 118 2.88 -8.99 -15.79
C ASP A 118 2.76 -10.03 -16.91
N THR A 119 3.65 -9.91 -17.89
CA THR A 119 3.71 -10.77 -19.08
C THR A 119 5.02 -11.56 -19.11
N SER A 120 5.72 -11.62 -17.98
CA SER A 120 6.98 -12.34 -17.86
C SER A 120 6.76 -13.82 -18.21
N PRO A 121 7.67 -14.44 -18.98
CA PRO A 121 7.51 -15.84 -19.40
C PRO A 121 7.53 -16.80 -18.20
N ASP A 122 8.24 -16.40 -17.13
CA ASP A 122 8.30 -17.06 -15.84
C ASP A 122 8.54 -16.02 -14.73
N GLN A 123 8.60 -16.48 -13.47
CA GLN A 123 8.87 -15.64 -12.30
C GLN A 123 10.35 -15.72 -11.85
N ASN A 124 11.26 -16.10 -12.76
CA ASN A 124 12.68 -16.35 -12.44
C ASN A 124 13.59 -15.15 -12.73
N SER A 125 13.08 -14.09 -13.37
CA SER A 125 13.86 -12.86 -13.57
C SER A 125 14.43 -12.36 -12.23
N PRO A 126 15.73 -12.01 -12.16
CA PRO A 126 16.34 -11.47 -10.95
C PRO A 126 15.89 -10.04 -10.63
N VAL A 127 15.17 -9.40 -11.57
CA VAL A 127 14.56 -8.08 -11.41
C VAL A 127 13.07 -8.14 -11.68
N ILE A 128 12.32 -7.18 -11.13
CA ILE A 128 10.91 -6.97 -11.43
C ILE A 128 10.70 -5.55 -11.93
N LEU A 129 9.94 -5.43 -13.03
CA LEU A 129 9.54 -4.14 -13.60
C LEU A 129 8.12 -3.79 -13.12
N VAL A 130 7.96 -2.60 -12.56
CA VAL A 130 6.69 -2.09 -12.03
C VAL A 130 6.47 -0.66 -12.52
N ALA A 131 5.21 -0.25 -12.70
CA ALA A 131 4.86 1.13 -13.00
C ALA A 131 4.03 1.75 -11.87
N ASP A 132 4.35 2.99 -11.50
CA ASP A 132 3.45 3.86 -10.75
C ASP A 132 2.90 4.92 -11.70
N VAL A 133 1.58 5.12 -11.68
CA VAL A 133 0.93 6.09 -12.56
C VAL A 133 0.06 7.04 -11.75
N SER A 134 0.32 8.34 -11.87
CA SER A 134 -0.45 9.42 -11.24
C SER A 134 -0.88 10.47 -12.26
N GLU A 135 -1.83 11.31 -11.86
CA GLU A 135 -2.29 12.48 -12.64
C GLU A 135 -2.11 13.75 -11.78
N GLU A 136 -1.51 14.79 -12.36
CA GLU A 136 -1.27 16.10 -11.74
C GLU A 136 -1.55 17.19 -12.78
N ASP A 137 -2.39 18.17 -12.46
CA ASP A 137 -2.78 19.25 -13.38
C ASP A 137 -3.25 18.81 -14.78
N GLY A 138 -3.86 17.64 -14.86
CA GLY A 138 -4.29 17.04 -16.12
C GLY A 138 -3.14 16.52 -16.97
N MET A 139 -1.96 16.29 -16.38
CA MET A 139 -0.81 15.62 -16.97
C MET A 139 -0.59 14.28 -16.29
N TRP A 140 -0.34 13.23 -17.08
CA TRP A 140 -0.03 11.91 -16.54
C TRP A 140 1.45 11.80 -16.21
N LYS A 141 1.79 11.31 -15.02
CA LYS A 141 3.15 10.97 -14.63
C LYS A 141 3.25 9.45 -14.54
N ILE A 142 4.19 8.87 -15.29
CA ILE A 142 4.44 7.43 -15.35
C ILE A 142 5.88 7.18 -14.89
N GLU A 143 6.00 6.45 -13.80
CA GLU A 143 7.29 6.06 -13.23
C GLU A 143 7.47 4.55 -13.40
N LEU A 144 8.36 4.17 -14.30
CA LEU A 144 8.77 2.78 -14.47
C LEU A 144 9.98 2.51 -13.59
N ARG A 145 9.86 1.52 -12.70
CA ARG A 145 10.90 1.18 -11.75
C ARG A 145 11.30 -0.29 -11.88
N ILE A 146 12.60 -0.52 -11.92
CA ILE A 146 13.18 -1.86 -11.96
C ILE A 146 13.80 -2.14 -10.59
N TYR A 147 13.35 -3.18 -9.93
CA TYR A 147 13.79 -3.57 -8.58
C TYR A 147 14.46 -4.95 -8.59
N ASN A 148 15.24 -5.29 -7.56
CA ASN A 148 15.58 -6.71 -7.37
C ASN A 148 14.30 -7.49 -7.08
N HIS A 149 14.18 -8.68 -7.67
CA HIS A 149 13.04 -9.55 -7.47
C HIS A 149 13.24 -10.43 -6.22
N TYR A 150 12.28 -10.35 -5.30
CA TYR A 150 12.21 -11.20 -4.11
C TYR A 150 10.89 -11.97 -4.11
N ASN A 151 10.91 -13.19 -3.58
CA ASN A 151 9.69 -13.97 -3.41
C ASN A 151 8.86 -13.37 -2.28
N THR A 152 7.77 -12.71 -2.64
CA THR A 152 6.88 -11.99 -1.72
C THR A 152 6.26 -12.87 -0.62
N LYS A 153 6.11 -14.18 -0.87
CA LYS A 153 5.56 -15.11 0.14
C LYS A 153 6.51 -15.38 1.30
N ARG A 154 7.83 -15.23 1.07
CA ARG A 154 8.88 -15.61 2.02
C ARG A 154 10.06 -14.64 2.01
N TRP A 155 9.77 -13.35 1.85
CA TRP A 155 10.81 -12.35 1.64
C TRP A 155 11.66 -12.13 2.89
N MET A 156 11.09 -12.25 4.10
CA MET A 156 11.87 -12.12 5.33
C MET A 156 12.85 -13.28 5.47
N ALA A 157 12.44 -14.50 5.08
CA ALA A 157 13.32 -15.65 4.99
C ALA A 157 14.44 -15.44 3.96
N GLN A 158 14.10 -14.95 2.76
CA GLN A 158 15.07 -14.69 1.69
C GLN A 158 16.07 -13.58 2.07
N LEU A 159 15.63 -12.58 2.84
CA LEU A 159 16.45 -11.46 3.33
C LEU A 159 17.03 -11.70 4.72
N GLU A 160 17.01 -12.93 5.25
CA GLU A 160 17.49 -13.25 6.59
C GLU A 160 18.90 -12.70 6.84
N SER A 161 19.83 -12.89 5.90
CA SER A 161 21.20 -12.38 6.04
C SER A 161 21.26 -10.86 6.23
N SER A 162 20.25 -10.14 5.75
CA SER A 162 20.16 -8.68 5.79
C SER A 162 19.42 -8.17 7.03
N ILE A 163 18.35 -8.86 7.46
CA ILE A 163 17.45 -8.34 8.50
C ILE A 163 17.59 -9.00 9.87
N LYS A 164 18.18 -10.21 9.99
CA LYS A 164 18.17 -11.00 11.24
C LYS A 164 18.75 -10.26 12.45
N ASP A 165 19.74 -9.40 12.21
CA ASP A 165 20.46 -8.65 13.23
C ASP A 165 19.92 -7.24 13.46
N LEU A 166 18.95 -6.81 12.65
CA LEU A 166 18.26 -5.54 12.83
C LEU A 166 17.17 -5.67 13.90
N PRO A 167 16.94 -4.64 14.73
CA PRO A 167 15.69 -4.46 15.44
C PRO A 167 14.50 -4.58 14.49
N LEU A 168 13.38 -5.18 14.91
CA LEU A 168 12.18 -5.22 14.06
C LEU A 168 11.67 -3.80 13.72
N THR A 169 11.91 -2.83 14.61
CA THR A 169 11.65 -1.40 14.36
C THR A 169 12.47 -0.81 13.21
N GLN A 170 13.48 -1.50 12.68
CA GLN A 170 14.35 -1.01 11.60
C GLN A 170 14.18 -1.79 10.29
N VAL A 171 13.22 -2.70 10.22
CA VAL A 171 12.88 -3.44 9.00
C VAL A 171 11.81 -2.65 8.23
N GLY A 172 11.99 -2.47 6.93
CA GLY A 172 10.95 -1.97 6.04
C GLY A 172 9.84 -3.01 5.87
N ILE A 173 8.61 -2.68 6.24
CA ILE A 173 7.48 -3.59 6.32
C ILE A 173 6.34 -3.00 5.48
N PRO A 174 5.99 -3.65 4.35
CA PRO A 174 4.78 -3.32 3.63
C PRO A 174 3.55 -3.65 4.50
N GLY A 175 2.63 -2.70 4.61
CA GLY A 175 1.37 -2.87 5.33
C GLY A 175 0.16 -2.38 4.51
N THR A 176 -1.03 -2.69 4.99
CA THR A 176 -2.29 -2.22 4.39
C THR A 176 -3.14 -1.51 5.42
N HIS A 177 -3.75 -0.39 5.02
CA HIS A 177 -4.77 0.31 5.81
C HIS A 177 -6.11 -0.43 5.68
N ASP A 178 -6.85 -0.53 6.79
CA ASP A 178 -8.15 -1.20 6.87
C ASP A 178 -8.17 -2.55 6.11
N SER A 179 -7.20 -3.41 6.44
CA SER A 179 -6.83 -4.62 5.68
C SER A 179 -8.01 -5.56 5.42
N GLY A 180 -9.01 -5.58 6.31
CA GLY A 180 -10.17 -6.45 6.26
C GLY A 180 -11.29 -6.02 5.29
N THR A 181 -11.19 -4.83 4.68
CA THR A 181 -12.28 -4.22 3.91
C THR A 181 -12.35 -4.69 2.44
N TYR A 182 -11.82 -5.88 2.13
CA TYR A 182 -11.78 -6.41 0.76
C TYR A 182 -13.07 -7.07 0.28
N CYS A 183 -14.04 -7.25 1.18
CA CYS A 183 -15.35 -7.77 0.87
C CYS A 183 -16.42 -7.08 1.73
N PHE A 184 -17.66 -7.10 1.25
CA PHE A 184 -18.83 -6.62 1.98
C PHE A 184 -19.75 -7.80 2.30
N ASP A 185 -20.05 -8.00 3.59
CA ASP A 185 -21.06 -8.95 4.03
C ASP A 185 -22.47 -8.33 3.92
N ARG A 186 -23.14 -8.64 2.81
CA ARG A 186 -24.47 -8.13 2.49
C ARG A 186 -25.55 -8.57 3.49
N GLU A 187 -25.36 -9.70 4.16
CA GLU A 187 -26.35 -10.20 5.13
C GLU A 187 -26.28 -9.40 6.42
N LYS A 188 -25.09 -8.91 6.80
CA LYS A 188 -24.86 -8.11 8.00
C LYS A 188 -25.07 -6.62 7.77
N GLY A 189 -24.79 -6.14 6.56
CA GLY A 189 -25.03 -4.74 6.19
C GLY A 189 -24.10 -3.78 6.93
N ALA A 190 -24.67 -2.69 7.43
CA ALA A 190 -23.91 -1.61 8.06
C ALA A 190 -23.32 -1.99 9.42
N SER A 191 -22.12 -1.48 9.72
CA SER A 191 -21.43 -1.70 10.98
C SER A 191 -21.56 -0.51 11.93
N PRO A 192 -21.22 -0.67 13.23
CA PRO A 192 -21.47 0.35 14.26
C PRO A 192 -20.57 1.60 14.16
N ASP A 193 -19.53 1.57 13.35
CA ASP A 193 -18.56 2.65 13.13
C ASP A 193 -18.99 3.67 12.08
N SER A 194 -20.20 3.51 11.52
CA SER A 194 -20.65 4.28 10.38
C SER A 194 -21.44 5.55 10.75
N ASP A 195 -20.79 6.71 10.75
CA ASP A 195 -21.51 8.00 10.61
C ASP A 195 -22.18 8.12 9.22
N LEU A 196 -21.58 7.44 8.23
CA LEU A 196 -22.03 7.33 6.85
C LEU A 196 -23.37 6.60 6.72
N THR A 197 -23.61 5.53 7.49
CA THR A 197 -24.88 4.80 7.42
C THR A 197 -26.02 5.61 8.02
N THR A 198 -25.79 6.37 9.10
CA THR A 198 -26.82 7.30 9.62
C THR A 198 -27.22 8.32 8.55
N MET A 199 -26.27 8.81 7.74
CA MET A 199 -26.57 9.68 6.60
C MET A 199 -27.33 8.94 5.47
N ILE A 200 -26.94 7.71 5.12
CA ILE A 200 -27.60 6.90 4.07
C ILE A 200 -29.03 6.52 4.49
N GLN A 201 -29.22 6.07 5.74
CA GLN A 201 -30.53 5.74 6.32
C GLN A 201 -31.44 6.97 6.40
N SER A 202 -30.89 8.16 6.70
CA SER A 202 -31.67 9.42 6.73
C SER A 202 -32.20 9.86 5.37
N LYS A 203 -31.58 9.40 4.27
CA LYS A 203 -31.95 9.76 2.89
C LYS A 203 -32.80 8.70 2.18
N LEU A 204 -33.00 7.53 2.78
CA LEU A 204 -33.83 6.45 2.23
C LEU A 204 -35.27 6.55 2.76
N PRO A 205 -36.28 6.80 1.89
CA PRO A 205 -37.68 6.77 2.30
C PRO A 205 -38.05 5.36 2.79
N GLY A 206 -38.60 5.25 4.00
CA GLY A 206 -38.75 4.01 4.77
C GLY A 206 -39.72 2.94 4.23
N ARG A 207 -39.75 2.63 2.93
CA ARG A 207 -40.66 1.61 2.36
C ARG A 207 -40.17 0.78 1.15
N LEU A 208 -38.89 0.80 0.78
CA LEU A 208 -38.30 -0.13 -0.22
C LEU A 208 -37.15 -0.95 0.40
N LEU A 209 -37.49 -1.90 1.27
CA LEU A 209 -36.64 -2.35 2.39
C LEU A 209 -35.76 -3.60 2.16
N GLY A 210 -35.30 -3.90 0.93
CA GLY A 210 -34.38 -5.03 0.74
C GLY A 210 -33.41 -4.87 -0.43
N ALA A 211 -33.90 -5.10 -1.64
CA ALA A 211 -33.04 -5.10 -2.83
C ALA A 211 -32.43 -3.72 -3.15
N VAL A 212 -33.19 -2.64 -2.98
CA VAL A 212 -32.69 -1.26 -3.22
C VAL A 212 -31.67 -0.84 -2.17
N SER A 213 -31.83 -1.28 -0.92
CA SER A 213 -30.86 -1.04 0.16
C SER A 213 -29.51 -1.69 -0.17
N ASN A 214 -29.52 -2.94 -0.63
CA ASN A 214 -28.29 -3.67 -0.93
C ASN A 214 -27.53 -3.07 -2.11
N VAL A 215 -28.23 -2.59 -3.15
CA VAL A 215 -27.57 -1.91 -4.28
C VAL A 215 -26.90 -0.61 -3.84
N ILE A 216 -27.54 0.17 -2.98
CA ILE A 216 -26.97 1.42 -2.48
C ILE A 216 -25.79 1.13 -1.55
N LEU A 217 -25.90 0.14 -0.67
CA LEU A 217 -24.80 -0.28 0.20
C LEU A 217 -23.62 -0.84 -0.59
N ASP A 218 -23.84 -1.61 -1.66
CA ASP A 218 -22.77 -2.07 -2.56
C ASP A 218 -22.04 -0.88 -3.20
N GLN A 219 -22.77 0.15 -3.64
CA GLN A 219 -22.19 1.36 -4.21
C GLN A 219 -21.42 2.19 -3.18
N VAL A 220 -21.98 2.34 -1.99
CA VAL A 220 -21.32 3.03 -0.86
C VAL A 220 -20.06 2.28 -0.47
N PHE A 221 -20.15 0.96 -0.33
CA PHE A 221 -19.01 0.13 0.04
C PHE A 221 -17.86 0.32 -0.94
N GLY A 222 -18.11 0.09 -2.23
CA GLY A 222 -17.06 0.20 -3.26
C GLY A 222 -16.50 1.61 -3.45
N ARG A 223 -17.23 2.66 -3.03
CA ARG A 223 -16.77 4.04 -3.14
C ARG A 223 -16.07 4.53 -1.87
N LEU A 224 -16.60 4.24 -0.69
CA LEU A 224 -16.27 4.96 0.54
C LEU A 224 -15.73 4.06 1.66
N CYS A 225 -15.98 2.74 1.59
CA CYS A 225 -15.60 1.81 2.66
C CYS A 225 -14.44 0.90 2.26
N GLN A 226 -14.38 0.49 1.00
CA GLN A 226 -13.38 -0.44 0.51
C GLN A 226 -12.00 0.25 0.41
N CYS A 227 -11.06 -0.21 1.24
CA CYS A 227 -9.67 0.24 1.23
C CYS A 227 -8.73 -0.75 0.53
N GLN A 228 -9.12 -2.02 0.45
CA GLN A 228 -8.35 -3.08 -0.23
C GLN A 228 -9.24 -3.90 -1.15
N ASP A 229 -8.67 -4.56 -2.18
CA ASP A 229 -9.41 -5.49 -3.06
C ASP A 229 -8.81 -6.91 -3.10
N LYS A 230 -7.82 -7.17 -2.23
CA LYS A 230 -7.17 -8.48 -2.05
C LYS A 230 -7.54 -9.06 -0.69
N SER A 231 -7.80 -10.36 -0.63
CA SER A 231 -8.04 -11.05 0.64
C SER A 231 -6.79 -11.01 1.54
N ILE A 232 -6.95 -11.27 2.84
CA ILE A 232 -5.81 -11.32 3.78
C ILE A 232 -4.74 -12.30 3.30
N LYS A 233 -5.14 -13.47 2.80
CA LYS A 233 -4.19 -14.44 2.24
C LYS A 233 -3.43 -13.85 1.05
N GLN A 234 -4.11 -13.19 0.12
CA GLN A 234 -3.47 -12.55 -1.03
C GLN A 234 -2.54 -11.43 -0.61
N GLN A 235 -2.95 -10.58 0.34
CA GLN A 235 -2.10 -9.52 0.92
C GLN A 235 -0.79 -10.11 1.45
N LEU A 236 -0.86 -11.14 2.29
CA LEU A 236 0.31 -11.80 2.86
C LEU A 236 1.18 -12.48 1.77
N GLU A 237 0.56 -13.18 0.82
CA GLU A 237 1.29 -13.80 -0.30
C GLU A 237 1.95 -12.77 -1.23
N MET A 238 1.41 -11.55 -1.29
CA MET A 238 1.95 -10.42 -2.05
C MET A 238 2.90 -9.53 -1.23
N GLY A 239 3.33 -9.97 -0.05
CA GLY A 239 4.45 -9.37 0.69
C GLY A 239 4.06 -8.51 1.89
N ILE A 240 2.76 -8.28 2.12
CA ILE A 240 2.27 -7.53 3.29
C ILE A 240 2.61 -8.27 4.58
N ARG A 241 3.12 -7.55 5.59
CA ARG A 241 3.43 -8.10 6.92
C ARG A 241 2.88 -7.25 8.07
N TYR A 242 2.17 -6.17 7.78
CA TYR A 242 1.41 -5.39 8.75
C TYR A 242 -0.05 -5.30 8.30
N LEU A 243 -0.97 -5.68 9.18
CA LEU A 243 -2.41 -5.65 8.93
C LEU A 243 -3.08 -4.71 9.94
N ASP A 244 -3.69 -3.65 9.45
CA ASP A 244 -4.53 -2.72 10.21
C ASP A 244 -5.97 -3.27 10.24
N LEU A 245 -6.45 -3.64 11.43
CA LEU A 245 -7.67 -4.43 11.61
C LEU A 245 -8.64 -3.75 12.56
N ARG A 246 -9.62 -3.06 11.98
CA ARG A 246 -10.84 -2.65 12.68
C ARG A 246 -11.76 -3.83 12.88
N VAL A 247 -12.36 -3.95 14.06
CA VAL A 247 -13.19 -5.11 14.42
C VAL A 247 -14.47 -4.67 15.11
N ALA A 248 -15.59 -5.20 14.65
CA ALA A 248 -16.89 -5.04 15.30
C ALA A 248 -17.44 -6.40 15.75
N PHE A 249 -18.02 -6.44 16.95
CA PHE A 249 -18.85 -7.55 17.36
C PHE A 249 -20.26 -7.38 16.79
N HIS A 250 -20.80 -8.42 16.17
CA HIS A 250 -22.15 -8.44 15.62
C HIS A 250 -23.08 -9.24 16.53
N ALA A 251 -23.93 -8.54 17.29
CA ALA A 251 -24.75 -9.12 18.34
C ALA A 251 -25.70 -10.24 17.86
N GLU A 252 -26.30 -10.10 16.66
CA GLU A 252 -27.28 -11.08 16.19
C GLU A 252 -26.66 -12.43 15.82
N SER A 253 -25.43 -12.44 15.28
CA SER A 253 -24.73 -13.69 14.99
C SER A 253 -23.80 -14.15 16.12
N GLY A 254 -23.49 -13.26 17.07
CA GLY A 254 -22.53 -13.55 18.13
C GLY A 254 -21.09 -13.74 17.65
N GLN A 255 -20.77 -13.22 16.45
CA GLN A 255 -19.46 -13.33 15.80
C GLN A 255 -18.77 -11.97 15.68
N TYR A 256 -17.49 -12.00 15.28
CA TYR A 256 -16.66 -10.82 15.09
C TYR A 256 -16.33 -10.67 13.62
N TYR A 257 -16.34 -9.43 13.14
CA TYR A 257 -16.09 -9.11 11.75
C TYR A 257 -15.13 -7.94 11.67
N THR A 258 -14.36 -7.91 10.59
CA THR A 258 -13.71 -6.67 10.17
C THR A 258 -14.77 -5.66 9.72
N CYS A 259 -14.50 -4.36 9.85
CA CYS A 259 -15.48 -3.33 9.48
C CYS A 259 -14.84 -2.02 9.01
N HIS A 260 -15.55 -1.32 8.13
CA HIS A 260 -15.32 0.09 7.85
C HIS A 260 -16.60 0.66 7.23
N GLY A 261 -17.48 1.22 8.05
CA GLY A 261 -18.82 1.66 7.65
C GLY A 261 -19.83 0.52 7.38
N VAL A 262 -19.35 -0.63 6.90
CA VAL A 262 -20.10 -1.89 6.77
C VAL A 262 -19.32 -3.07 7.35
N TYR A 263 -20.03 -4.14 7.69
CA TYR A 263 -19.41 -5.42 8.04
C TYR A 263 -18.74 -6.06 6.82
N CYS A 264 -17.50 -6.51 7.01
CA CYS A 264 -16.65 -7.03 5.96
C CYS A 264 -16.38 -8.54 6.19
N ALA A 265 -15.13 -8.95 6.34
CA ALA A 265 -14.77 -10.36 6.51
C ALA A 265 -15.00 -10.87 7.95
N ASP A 266 -15.48 -12.11 8.08
CA ASP A 266 -15.56 -12.84 9.35
C ASP A 266 -14.16 -13.07 9.94
N MET A 267 -14.00 -12.80 11.24
CA MET A 267 -12.69 -12.88 11.89
C MET A 267 -12.14 -14.30 12.02
N VAL A 268 -12.98 -15.33 12.03
CA VAL A 268 -12.53 -16.74 11.98
C VAL A 268 -11.86 -17.01 10.64
N ASP A 269 -12.46 -16.54 9.55
CA ASP A 269 -11.89 -16.69 8.20
C ASP A 269 -10.62 -15.85 8.00
N VAL A 270 -10.59 -14.63 8.56
CA VAL A 270 -9.37 -13.80 8.59
C VAL A 270 -8.23 -14.53 9.31
N MET A 271 -8.48 -15.04 10.52
CA MET A 271 -7.47 -15.76 11.29
C MET A 271 -7.05 -17.08 10.63
N LYS A 272 -7.96 -17.77 9.95
CA LYS A 272 -7.62 -18.95 9.14
C LYS A 272 -6.66 -18.60 8.01
N GLN A 273 -6.91 -17.53 7.26
CA GLN A 273 -6.03 -17.07 6.19
C GLN A 273 -4.63 -16.72 6.70
N ILE A 274 -4.54 -16.02 7.84
CA ILE A 274 -3.27 -15.67 8.49
C ILE A 274 -2.51 -16.93 8.89
N THR A 275 -3.17 -17.86 9.59
CA THR A 275 -2.53 -19.07 10.10
C THR A 275 -2.10 -20.03 9.00
N ASP A 276 -2.90 -20.19 7.93
CA ASP A 276 -2.51 -20.93 6.73
C ASP A 276 -1.22 -20.37 6.11
N PHE A 277 -1.12 -19.04 6.01
CA PHE A 277 0.09 -18.37 5.51
C PHE A 277 1.30 -18.59 6.43
N LEU A 278 1.14 -18.41 7.75
CA LEU A 278 2.23 -18.57 8.72
C LEU A 278 2.73 -20.02 8.78
N ASN A 279 1.83 -21.00 8.68
CA ASN A 279 2.19 -22.42 8.61
C ASN A 279 3.05 -22.74 7.38
N ALA A 280 2.77 -22.11 6.24
CA ALA A 280 3.52 -22.30 5.01
C ALA A 280 4.88 -21.54 5.01
N ASN A 281 5.04 -20.51 5.85
CA ASN A 281 6.20 -19.62 5.80
C ASN A 281 6.81 -19.34 7.21
N PRO A 282 7.57 -20.28 7.80
CA PRO A 282 8.02 -20.24 9.21
C PRO A 282 8.88 -19.04 9.65
N LYS A 283 9.54 -18.34 8.72
CA LYS A 283 10.38 -17.17 9.02
C LYS A 283 9.69 -15.83 8.73
N GLU A 284 8.42 -15.84 8.38
CA GLU A 284 7.67 -14.60 8.19
C GLU A 284 7.06 -14.14 9.52
N LEU A 285 7.22 -12.84 9.81
CA LEU A 285 6.62 -12.17 10.97
C LEU A 285 5.46 -11.30 10.48
N VAL A 286 4.26 -11.49 11.03
CA VAL A 286 3.08 -10.68 10.73
C VAL A 286 2.68 -9.88 11.96
N ILE A 287 2.47 -8.57 11.79
CA ILE A 287 1.96 -7.67 12.82
C ILE A 287 0.46 -7.52 12.59
N LEU A 288 -0.32 -7.90 13.59
CA LEU A 288 -1.76 -7.74 13.64
C LEU A 288 -2.06 -6.55 14.55
N ASP A 289 -2.54 -5.46 13.96
CA ASP A 289 -2.91 -4.26 14.68
C ASP A 289 -4.43 -4.19 14.84
N PHE A 290 -4.95 -4.69 15.97
CA PHE A 290 -6.36 -4.57 16.30
C PHE A 290 -6.63 -3.19 16.90
N ASN A 291 -6.75 -2.21 16.01
CA ASN A 291 -7.06 -0.83 16.30
C ASN A 291 -8.49 -0.50 15.86
N HIS A 292 -9.16 0.43 16.56
CA HIS A 292 -10.58 0.75 16.37
C HIS A 292 -11.52 -0.46 16.49
N MET A 293 -11.92 -0.76 17.73
CA MET A 293 -12.89 -1.83 17.99
C MET A 293 -14.25 -1.32 18.47
N TYR A 294 -15.32 -1.96 17.98
CA TYR A 294 -16.69 -1.51 18.16
C TYR A 294 -17.59 -2.60 18.75
N GLN A 295 -18.48 -2.21 19.67
CA GLN A 295 -19.41 -3.11 20.38
C GLN A 295 -18.71 -4.28 21.11
N MET A 296 -17.48 -4.06 21.58
CA MET A 296 -16.65 -5.10 22.19
C MET A 296 -16.82 -5.25 23.71
N ASP A 297 -17.74 -4.52 24.34
CA ASP A 297 -17.96 -4.57 25.78
C ASP A 297 -18.28 -6.00 26.24
N GLY A 298 -17.47 -6.54 27.16
CA GLY A 298 -17.59 -7.93 27.62
C GLY A 298 -17.07 -9.00 26.63
N HIS A 299 -16.61 -8.60 25.44
CA HIS A 299 -16.17 -9.51 24.39
C HIS A 299 -14.65 -9.59 24.18
N HIS A 300 -13.87 -8.65 24.73
CA HIS A 300 -12.42 -8.57 24.51
C HIS A 300 -11.67 -9.89 24.79
N LYS A 301 -11.89 -10.51 25.96
CA LYS A 301 -11.21 -11.77 26.33
C LYS A 301 -11.60 -12.93 25.41
N LYS A 302 -12.88 -13.03 25.03
CA LYS A 302 -13.37 -14.09 24.15
C LYS A 302 -12.78 -13.94 22.73
N PHE A 303 -12.73 -12.72 22.23
CA PHE A 303 -12.11 -12.40 20.95
C PHE A 303 -10.62 -12.75 20.93
N LEU A 304 -9.84 -12.27 21.91
CA LEU A 304 -8.42 -12.57 21.97
C LEU A 304 -8.13 -14.05 22.20
N LYS A 305 -9.00 -14.76 22.93
CA LYS A 305 -8.91 -16.22 23.03
C LYS A 305 -9.03 -16.88 21.65
N MET A 306 -10.01 -16.49 20.83
CA MET A 306 -10.13 -17.01 19.46
C MET A 306 -8.87 -16.72 18.62
N VAL A 307 -8.32 -15.51 18.70
CA VAL A 307 -7.09 -15.12 18.01
C VAL A 307 -5.89 -15.97 18.46
N PHE A 308 -5.67 -16.10 19.76
CA PHE A 308 -4.52 -16.83 20.30
C PHE A 308 -4.66 -18.35 20.21
N ASP A 309 -5.88 -18.89 20.24
CA ASP A 309 -6.14 -20.31 19.94
C ASP A 309 -5.76 -20.62 18.48
N ALA A 310 -6.06 -19.72 17.54
CA ALA A 310 -5.69 -19.87 16.14
C ALA A 310 -4.17 -19.75 15.93
N LEU A 311 -3.51 -18.77 16.57
CA LEU A 311 -2.06 -18.55 16.42
C LEU A 311 -1.21 -19.62 17.15
N GLY A 312 -1.69 -20.11 18.29
CA GLY A 312 -0.95 -21.05 19.15
C GLY A 312 0.40 -20.48 19.60
N ASP A 313 1.45 -21.28 19.43
CA ASP A 313 2.83 -20.93 19.82
C ASP A 313 3.50 -19.92 18.89
N LYS A 314 2.88 -19.60 17.75
CA LYS A 314 3.38 -18.57 16.84
C LYS A 314 3.19 -17.15 17.38
N ALA A 315 2.30 -16.96 18.36
CA ALA A 315 2.07 -15.66 18.98
C ALA A 315 3.28 -15.23 19.82
N ALA A 316 3.88 -14.09 19.47
CA ALA A 316 5.05 -13.55 20.13
C ALA A 316 4.75 -13.20 21.59
N ASN A 317 5.56 -13.75 22.49
CA ASN A 317 5.42 -13.54 23.93
C ASN A 317 6.54 -12.63 24.46
N GLN A 318 6.14 -11.53 25.11
CA GLN A 318 7.06 -10.55 25.73
C GLN A 318 7.82 -11.13 26.93
N ASN A 319 7.26 -12.14 27.60
CA ASN A 319 7.74 -12.67 28.88
C ASN A 319 8.73 -13.84 28.73
N ILE A 320 9.38 -13.98 27.56
CA ILE A 320 10.49 -14.93 27.41
C ILE A 320 11.70 -14.53 28.26
N LYS A 321 12.65 -15.46 28.46
CA LYS A 321 13.89 -15.18 29.18
C LYS A 321 14.65 -14.00 28.54
N GLY A 322 14.90 -12.96 29.34
CA GLY A 322 15.56 -11.74 28.90
C GLY A 322 14.65 -10.74 28.17
N GLY A 323 13.32 -10.98 28.18
CA GLY A 323 12.33 -10.11 27.57
C GLY A 323 12.31 -10.18 26.03
N LEU A 324 11.17 -9.80 25.46
CA LEU A 324 11.03 -9.52 24.04
C LEU A 324 10.25 -8.21 23.86
N SER A 325 10.71 -7.40 22.93
CA SER A 325 10.19 -6.07 22.61
C SER A 325 10.29 -5.82 21.10
N VAL A 326 9.65 -4.78 20.59
CA VAL A 326 9.65 -4.52 19.14
C VAL A 326 11.02 -4.06 18.63
N ASP A 327 11.85 -3.47 19.47
CA ASP A 327 13.24 -3.11 19.18
C ASP A 327 14.22 -4.29 19.37
N SER A 328 13.71 -5.47 19.72
CA SER A 328 14.50 -6.70 19.70
C SER A 328 14.88 -7.08 18.27
N LYS A 329 16.06 -7.69 18.12
CA LYS A 329 16.52 -8.22 16.83
C LYS A 329 15.53 -9.23 16.25
N VAL A 330 15.30 -9.19 14.94
CA VAL A 330 14.40 -10.12 14.22
C VAL A 330 14.69 -11.59 14.57
N GLN A 331 15.97 -11.99 14.62
CA GLN A 331 16.34 -13.37 14.97
C GLN A 331 15.84 -13.83 16.34
N ARG A 332 15.59 -12.91 17.30
CA ARG A 332 15.04 -13.29 18.61
C ARG A 332 13.62 -13.84 18.46
N PHE A 333 12.81 -13.28 17.56
CA PHE A 333 11.47 -13.81 17.28
C PHE A 333 11.57 -15.20 16.65
N TRP A 334 12.40 -15.35 15.61
CA TRP A 334 12.59 -16.64 14.92
C TRP A 334 13.14 -17.75 15.81
N ASN A 335 14.11 -17.45 16.67
CA ASN A 335 14.70 -18.44 17.58
C ASN A 335 13.70 -19.00 18.60
N HIS A 336 12.58 -18.31 18.83
CA HIS A 336 11.48 -18.77 19.69
C HIS A 336 10.30 -19.33 18.88
N GLY A 337 10.41 -19.43 17.56
CA GLY A 337 9.32 -19.88 16.69
C GLY A 337 8.16 -18.88 16.57
N PHE A 338 8.35 -17.62 16.99
CA PHE A 338 7.33 -16.60 16.90
C PHE A 338 7.18 -16.08 15.47
N GLN A 339 5.92 -15.88 15.07
CA GLN A 339 5.54 -15.43 13.74
C GLN A 339 4.45 -14.35 13.74
N ALA A 340 3.76 -14.11 14.85
CA ALA A 340 2.68 -13.12 14.93
C ALA A 340 2.83 -12.19 16.13
N ILE A 341 2.69 -10.88 15.93
CA ILE A 341 2.69 -9.87 16.99
C ILE A 341 1.31 -9.24 17.04
N VAL A 342 0.65 -9.25 18.21
CA VAL A 342 -0.75 -8.83 18.36
C VAL A 342 -0.82 -7.55 19.18
N PHE A 343 -1.02 -6.42 18.51
CA PHE A 343 -1.35 -5.14 19.12
C PHE A 343 -2.85 -5.05 19.38
N TYR A 344 -3.23 -4.45 20.50
CA TYR A 344 -4.62 -4.40 20.93
C TYR A 344 -4.97 -3.07 21.60
N GLN A 345 -5.96 -2.36 21.05
CA GLN A 345 -6.40 -1.05 21.55
C GLN A 345 -6.78 -1.07 23.04
N PHE A 346 -7.46 -2.13 23.50
CA PHE A 346 -7.94 -2.27 24.87
C PHE A 346 -6.97 -3.05 25.77
N TYR A 347 -5.65 -2.92 25.51
CA TYR A 347 -4.58 -3.63 26.20
C TYR A 347 -4.76 -3.72 27.72
N ASP A 348 -5.05 -2.60 28.39
CA ASP A 348 -5.14 -2.56 29.85
C ASP A 348 -6.25 -3.43 30.44
N GLN A 349 -7.29 -3.75 29.66
CA GLN A 349 -8.36 -4.63 30.09
C GLN A 349 -8.00 -6.13 30.03
N VAL A 350 -6.93 -6.49 29.29
CA VAL A 350 -6.62 -7.87 28.90
C VAL A 350 -5.16 -8.29 29.08
N LYS A 351 -4.28 -7.36 29.48
CA LYS A 351 -2.82 -7.58 29.54
C LYS A 351 -2.39 -8.78 30.39
N ASP A 352 -3.12 -9.07 31.45
CA ASP A 352 -2.81 -10.15 32.40
C ASP A 352 -3.44 -11.49 32.00
N ASP A 353 -4.34 -11.52 31.02
CA ASP A 353 -5.11 -12.73 30.66
C ASP A 353 -4.35 -13.69 29.74
N PHE A 354 -3.33 -13.21 29.01
CA PHE A 354 -2.67 -13.97 27.93
C PHE A 354 -1.16 -14.07 28.08
N GLY A 355 -0.65 -13.94 29.31
CA GLY A 355 0.72 -14.31 29.66
C GLY A 355 1.82 -13.58 28.87
N GLY A 356 1.58 -12.33 28.47
CA GLY A 356 2.53 -11.49 27.72
C GLY A 356 2.37 -11.50 26.20
N LYS A 357 1.35 -12.19 25.65
CA LYS A 357 1.08 -12.26 24.21
C LYS A 357 0.33 -11.05 23.62
N VAL A 358 -0.27 -10.20 24.45
CA VAL A 358 -0.92 -8.95 24.00
C VAL A 358 0.10 -7.81 24.09
N TRP A 359 0.28 -7.08 22.99
CA TRP A 359 1.25 -6.00 22.89
C TRP A 359 0.54 -4.63 23.03
N PRO A 360 1.12 -3.69 23.80
CA PRO A 360 0.45 -2.43 24.08
C PRO A 360 0.63 -1.39 22.95
N MET A 361 -0.40 -0.57 22.74
CA MET A 361 -0.42 0.43 21.66
C MET A 361 0.70 1.47 21.75
N TRP A 362 1.23 1.79 22.94
CA TRP A 362 2.33 2.76 23.05
C TRP A 362 3.69 2.27 22.51
N ARG A 363 3.77 1.01 22.06
CA ARG A 363 4.92 0.42 21.35
C ARG A 363 4.84 0.58 19.82
N ILE A 364 3.75 1.13 19.31
CA ILE A 364 3.56 1.48 17.90
C ILE A 364 3.13 2.95 17.79
N VAL A 365 3.76 3.69 16.89
CA VAL A 365 3.47 5.10 16.62
C VAL A 365 2.86 5.19 15.23
N SER A 366 1.56 5.44 15.16
CA SER A 366 0.78 5.49 13.91
C SER A 366 -0.02 6.80 13.84
N PRO A 367 0.65 7.95 13.61
CA PRO A 367 -0.03 9.23 13.51
C PRO A 367 -0.87 9.30 12.23
N TRP A 368 -2.15 9.60 12.38
CA TRP A 368 -3.06 9.79 11.26
C TRP A 368 -2.91 11.20 10.69
N PRO A 369 -2.56 11.38 9.40
CA PRO A 369 -2.30 12.71 8.84
C PRO A 369 -3.54 13.58 8.68
N GLU A 370 -4.74 13.00 8.54
CA GLU A 370 -5.98 13.76 8.29
C GLU A 370 -5.80 14.79 7.15
N SER A 371 -5.42 14.32 5.96
CA SER A 371 -5.05 15.19 4.85
C SER A 371 -5.87 14.93 3.59
N ALA A 372 -6.38 15.99 2.96
CA ALA A 372 -7.19 15.92 1.74
C ALA A 372 -6.41 16.18 0.43
N SER A 373 -5.16 16.66 0.52
CA SER A 373 -4.28 16.94 -0.62
C SER A 373 -2.91 16.28 -0.44
N THR A 374 -2.19 16.07 -1.56
CA THR A 374 -0.86 15.44 -1.53
C THR A 374 0.19 16.33 -0.86
N ASP A 375 0.11 17.65 -0.96
CA ASP A 375 1.12 18.55 -0.39
C ASP A 375 1.04 18.65 1.13
N ASP A 376 -0.19 18.71 1.65
CA ASP A 376 -0.43 18.65 3.09
C ASP A 376 -0.06 17.26 3.64
N LEU A 377 -0.37 16.19 2.87
CA LEU A 377 0.05 14.83 3.21
C LEU A 377 1.58 14.71 3.27
N TYR A 378 2.30 15.23 2.27
CA TYR A 378 3.76 15.25 2.26
C TYR A 378 4.33 15.96 3.49
N THR A 379 3.83 17.17 3.77
CA THR A 379 4.29 17.99 4.90
C THR A 379 4.11 17.27 6.23
N LYS A 380 2.93 16.69 6.46
CA LYS A 380 2.62 15.97 7.69
C LYS A 380 3.40 14.67 7.82
N LEU A 381 3.47 13.86 6.76
CA LEU A 381 4.24 12.61 6.77
C LEU A 381 5.74 12.86 6.93
N GLY A 382 6.29 13.86 6.24
CA GLY A 382 7.69 14.26 6.40
C GLY A 382 7.99 14.70 7.84
N GLY A 383 7.11 15.50 8.44
CA GLY A 383 7.19 15.86 9.86
C GLY A 383 7.16 14.63 10.79
N ASN A 384 6.29 13.66 10.52
CA ASN A 384 6.20 12.42 11.29
C ASN A 384 7.49 11.58 11.17
N VAL A 385 8.08 11.48 9.97
CA VAL A 385 9.35 10.77 9.75
C VAL A 385 10.50 11.45 10.51
N GLN A 386 10.56 12.79 10.51
CA GLN A 386 11.56 13.52 11.28
C GLN A 386 11.38 13.36 12.81
N ASN A 387 10.13 13.38 13.28
CA ASN A 387 9.81 13.12 14.69
C ASN A 387 10.22 11.69 15.10
N ARG A 388 10.02 10.70 14.24
CA ARG A 388 10.51 9.35 14.50
C ARG A 388 12.01 9.29 14.67
N LEU A 389 12.77 9.91 13.77
CA LEU A 389 14.23 9.90 13.80
C LEU A 389 14.79 10.48 15.09
N SER A 390 14.06 11.42 15.70
CA SER A 390 14.45 12.06 16.96
C SER A 390 13.94 11.36 18.21
N GLN A 391 12.79 10.67 18.18
CA GLN A 391 12.09 10.25 19.41
C GLN A 391 11.56 8.80 19.45
N HIS A 392 11.47 8.08 18.32
CA HIS A 392 10.65 6.85 18.25
C HIS A 392 11.34 5.67 17.54
N MET A 393 12.67 5.61 17.52
CA MET A 393 13.42 4.50 16.91
C MET A 393 13.30 3.17 17.67
N ASP A 394 12.90 3.21 18.95
CA ASP A 394 12.62 2.06 19.82
C ASP A 394 11.18 1.52 19.70
N LYS A 395 10.36 2.16 18.87
CA LYS A 395 8.95 1.80 18.61
C LYS A 395 8.75 1.40 17.16
N LEU A 396 7.73 0.58 16.92
CA LEU A 396 7.21 0.44 15.56
C LEU A 396 6.66 1.80 15.12
N PHE A 397 6.75 2.09 13.83
CA PHE A 397 6.26 3.34 13.28
C PHE A 397 5.61 3.12 11.93
N VAL A 398 4.45 3.74 11.77
CA VAL A 398 3.62 3.60 10.59
C VAL A 398 3.55 4.93 9.86
N VAL A 399 4.03 4.94 8.63
CA VAL A 399 3.72 5.98 7.65
C VAL A 399 2.37 5.65 7.04
N GLN A 400 1.35 6.44 7.38
CA GLN A 400 0.01 6.29 6.82
C GLN A 400 -0.12 7.08 5.51
N GLY A 401 0.24 6.46 4.38
CA GLY A 401 0.21 7.06 3.05
C GLY A 401 -1.18 7.20 2.44
N ILE A 402 -2.16 7.64 3.24
CA ILE A 402 -3.58 7.68 2.88
C ILE A 402 -4.08 9.13 2.84
N LEU A 403 -4.86 9.46 1.80
CA LEU A 403 -5.62 10.70 1.77
C LEU A 403 -6.99 10.48 2.39
N THR A 404 -7.40 11.42 3.25
CA THR A 404 -8.70 11.44 3.90
C THR A 404 -9.62 12.44 3.18
N PRO A 405 -10.72 11.99 2.55
CA PRO A 405 -11.71 12.91 1.99
C PRO A 405 -12.41 13.74 3.08
N ASP A 406 -12.66 15.02 2.80
CA ASP A 406 -13.49 15.86 3.66
C ASP A 406 -14.94 15.31 3.71
N VAL A 407 -15.52 15.28 4.91
CA VAL A 407 -16.91 14.87 5.17
C VAL A 407 -17.91 15.68 4.32
N GLU A 408 -17.65 16.96 4.04
CA GLU A 408 -18.48 17.74 3.12
C GLU A 408 -18.31 17.35 1.65
N LEU A 409 -17.12 16.92 1.22
CA LEU A 409 -16.89 16.37 -0.11
C LEU A 409 -17.63 15.03 -0.27
N ILE A 410 -17.54 14.15 0.72
CA ILE A 410 -18.29 12.88 0.73
C ILE A 410 -19.80 13.13 0.53
N LYS A 411 -20.35 14.16 1.21
CA LYS A 411 -21.76 14.54 1.08
C LYS A 411 -22.14 14.98 -0.34
N ARG A 412 -21.25 15.67 -1.07
CA ARG A 412 -21.48 16.14 -2.45
C ARG A 412 -21.26 15.04 -3.51
N GLY A 413 -20.26 14.17 -3.31
CA GLY A 413 -19.96 13.07 -4.24
C GLY A 413 -21.06 12.01 -4.35
N LEU A 414 -21.84 11.83 -3.27
CA LEU A 414 -23.01 10.94 -3.28
C LEU A 414 -24.22 11.54 -4.02
N SER A 415 -24.32 12.88 -4.14
CA SER A 415 -25.43 13.55 -4.82
C SER A 415 -25.17 13.85 -6.30
N ASP A 416 -23.92 14.14 -6.68
CA ASP A 416 -23.62 14.73 -8.00
C ASP A 416 -22.95 13.77 -8.99
N GLY A 417 -22.70 12.51 -8.61
CA GLY A 417 -22.07 11.53 -9.50
C GLY A 417 -20.58 11.78 -9.79
N ASP A 418 -20.00 12.83 -9.19
CA ASP A 418 -18.58 13.15 -9.29
C ASP A 418 -17.73 12.18 -8.47
N GLY A 419 -17.00 11.30 -9.17
CA GLY A 419 -15.57 10.93 -8.98
C GLY A 419 -15.01 10.48 -7.62
N LEU A 420 -15.70 10.68 -6.49
CA LEU A 420 -15.18 10.42 -5.15
C LEU A 420 -15.23 8.92 -4.86
N SER A 421 -14.05 8.31 -4.83
CA SER A 421 -13.85 6.97 -4.30
C SER A 421 -12.51 6.89 -3.58
N ILE A 422 -12.43 6.09 -2.51
CA ILE A 422 -11.16 5.80 -1.81
C ILE A 422 -10.12 5.28 -2.82
N LYS A 423 -10.54 4.46 -3.80
CA LYS A 423 -9.68 4.02 -4.91
C LYS A 423 -9.13 5.16 -5.76
N GLY A 424 -9.90 6.22 -5.99
CA GLY A 424 -9.44 7.43 -6.67
C GLY A 424 -8.43 8.24 -5.85
N TYR A 425 -8.61 8.31 -4.53
CA TYR A 425 -7.64 8.92 -3.62
C TYR A 425 -6.33 8.13 -3.56
N ALA A 426 -6.41 6.80 -3.42
CA ALA A 426 -5.25 5.92 -3.43
C ALA A 426 -4.44 6.06 -4.73
N ARG A 427 -5.11 6.12 -5.89
CA ARG A 427 -4.43 6.35 -7.19
C ARG A 427 -3.65 7.67 -7.26
N ARG A 428 -4.10 8.70 -6.54
CA ARG A 428 -3.37 9.99 -6.47
C ARG A 428 -2.25 9.96 -5.43
N ALA A 429 -2.52 9.38 -4.27
CA ALA A 429 -1.61 9.36 -3.14
C ALA A 429 -0.45 8.38 -3.32
N ASN A 430 -0.74 7.14 -3.70
CA ASN A 430 0.22 6.03 -3.62
C ASN A 430 1.51 6.31 -4.39
N PRO A 431 1.49 6.73 -5.68
CA PRO A 431 2.72 7.02 -6.42
C PRO A 431 3.59 8.06 -5.71
N ARG A 432 2.96 9.13 -5.20
CA ARG A 432 3.66 10.20 -4.47
C ARG A 432 4.27 9.73 -3.16
N VAL A 433 3.52 8.94 -2.39
CA VAL A 433 4.03 8.37 -1.14
C VAL A 433 5.26 7.51 -1.40
N ILE A 434 5.28 6.74 -2.50
CA ILE A 434 6.44 5.92 -2.84
C ILE A 434 7.61 6.77 -3.34
N ASP A 435 7.35 7.80 -4.14
CA ASP A 435 8.36 8.80 -4.52
C ASP A 435 9.01 9.39 -3.25
N TRP A 436 8.23 9.92 -2.30
CA TRP A 436 8.76 10.51 -1.06
C TRP A 436 9.52 9.50 -0.21
N CYS A 437 9.03 8.26 -0.13
CA CYS A 437 9.72 7.20 0.58
C CYS A 437 11.10 6.96 -0.03
N GLU A 438 11.19 6.68 -1.33
CA GLU A 438 12.45 6.32 -1.99
C GLU A 438 13.40 7.50 -2.17
N ASP A 439 12.88 8.66 -2.59
CA ASP A 439 13.68 9.77 -3.05
C ASP A 439 14.02 10.78 -1.97
N ASP A 440 13.24 10.86 -0.90
CA ASP A 440 13.48 11.80 0.19
C ASP A 440 13.86 11.03 1.46
N TRP A 441 12.95 10.21 1.96
CA TRP A 441 13.04 9.71 3.33
C TRP A 441 14.07 8.60 3.48
N MET A 442 14.09 7.60 2.59
CA MET A 442 15.08 6.52 2.62
C MET A 442 16.52 7.03 2.50
N LYS A 443 16.73 8.22 1.91
CA LYS A 443 18.03 8.87 1.76
C LYS A 443 18.49 9.65 3.01
N LEU A 444 17.62 9.90 3.99
CA LEU A 444 17.97 10.61 5.24
C LEU A 444 19.01 9.88 6.11
N GLY A 445 19.37 8.64 5.77
CA GLY A 445 20.29 7.80 6.52
C GLY A 445 19.64 7.27 7.81
N LYS A 446 20.05 6.06 8.23
CA LYS A 446 19.51 5.31 9.41
C LYS A 446 18.06 4.84 9.27
N ARG A 447 17.81 3.70 8.58
CA ARG A 447 16.59 2.84 8.71
C ARG A 447 15.32 3.59 9.18
N CYS A 448 15.02 4.69 8.50
CA CYS A 448 14.14 5.77 8.96
C CYS A 448 12.67 5.37 8.81
N LEU A 449 12.38 4.55 7.79
CA LEU A 449 11.10 3.93 7.58
C LEU A 449 11.03 2.60 8.31
N ASN A 450 9.85 2.25 8.78
CA ASN A 450 9.55 0.93 9.35
C ASN A 450 8.34 0.34 8.65
N ILE A 451 7.13 0.74 9.00
CA ILE A 451 5.91 0.29 8.32
C ILE A 451 5.42 1.41 7.41
N VAL A 452 5.03 1.07 6.18
CA VAL A 452 4.28 1.99 5.30
C VAL A 452 2.98 1.31 4.92
N ILE A 453 1.87 2.00 5.11
CA ILE A 453 0.53 1.54 4.70
C ILE A 453 -0.05 2.46 3.64
N VAL A 454 -0.79 1.86 2.72
CA VAL A 454 -1.59 2.54 1.71
C VAL A 454 -2.91 1.80 1.50
N ASP A 455 -3.87 2.46 0.86
CA ASP A 455 -5.05 1.82 0.28
C ASP A 455 -4.71 1.23 -1.09
N PHE A 456 -5.34 0.11 -1.48
CA PHE A 456 -5.15 -0.53 -2.80
C PHE A 456 -3.67 -0.71 -3.19
N TYR A 457 -2.89 -1.34 -2.30
CA TYR A 457 -1.44 -1.47 -2.41
C TYR A 457 -0.96 -2.18 -3.69
N ASP A 458 -1.80 -3.01 -4.32
CA ASP A 458 -1.46 -3.72 -5.55
C ASP A 458 -1.38 -2.80 -6.77
N GLY A 459 -1.87 -1.57 -6.65
CA GLY A 459 -1.80 -0.54 -7.67
C GLY A 459 -0.51 0.30 -7.65
N CYS A 460 0.46 0.01 -6.78
CA CYS A 460 1.71 0.76 -6.69
C CYS A 460 2.94 -0.11 -6.36
N SER A 461 4.13 0.49 -6.45
CA SER A 461 5.42 -0.19 -6.21
C SER A 461 5.85 -0.25 -4.74
N MET A 462 4.95 0.01 -3.78
CA MET A 462 5.25 0.03 -2.34
C MET A 462 5.97 -1.24 -1.86
N VAL A 463 5.45 -2.42 -2.23
CA VAL A 463 6.02 -3.70 -1.80
C VAL A 463 7.46 -3.86 -2.29
N PRO A 464 7.76 -3.86 -3.60
CA PRO A 464 9.12 -4.04 -4.07
C PRO A 464 10.07 -2.94 -3.58
N ALA A 465 9.61 -1.69 -3.41
CA ALA A 465 10.39 -0.60 -2.82
C ALA A 465 10.88 -0.95 -1.41
N LEU A 466 9.97 -1.35 -0.51
CA LEU A 466 10.32 -1.69 0.87
C LEU A 466 11.11 -3.00 1.00
N LEU A 467 10.87 -3.98 0.12
CA LEU A 467 11.69 -5.19 0.11
C LEU A 467 13.12 -4.87 -0.30
N ASN A 468 13.30 -4.00 -1.30
CA ASN A 468 14.62 -3.54 -1.73
C ASN A 468 15.28 -2.64 -0.69
N TYR A 469 14.50 -1.86 0.08
CA TYR A 469 15.02 -1.11 1.21
C TYR A 469 15.73 -2.00 2.21
N ASN A 470 15.24 -3.22 2.46
CA ASN A 470 15.82 -4.18 3.40
C ASN A 470 17.10 -4.88 2.93
N ARG A 471 17.56 -4.66 1.70
CA ARG A 471 18.78 -5.28 1.22
C ARG A 471 19.99 -4.83 2.04
N LYS A 472 21.04 -5.65 2.02
CA LYS A 472 22.39 -5.23 2.38
C LYS A 472 23.00 -4.54 1.16
N ASP A 473 23.64 -3.41 1.40
CA ASP A 473 24.46 -2.73 0.40
C ASP A 473 25.67 -3.59 -0.01
#